data_AF-A0A929GN73-F1
#
_entry.id   AF-A0A929GN73-F1
#
_cell.length_a   1.000
_cell.length_b   1.000
_cell.length_c   1.000
_cell.angle_alpha   90.00
_cell.angle_beta   90.00
_cell.angle_gamma   90.00
#
_symmetry.space_group_name_H-M   'P 1'
#
loop_
_entity.id
_entity.type
_entity.pdbx_description
1 polymer ?
#
loop_
_entity_poly.entity_id
_entity_poly.type
_entity_poly.pdbx_seq_one_letter_code
_entity_poly.pdbx_strand_id
1 'polypeptide(L)'
;MLSNIKQQDITYKEAGKFEDTRFEKIHNVIFDTSTQASLLVAHEIATLIKDKEALNKFCVLGLATGSSPIKVYEELVRMHKEEGLSFANVITFNLDEYYPMDRSNIQSYHYFMHEHLFDHVDILPENINIPNGTISNEDLYQYCIDYEMKIKSFGGLDFQLLGIGRTGHIGFNEPGSHFNSGTRSITLDHITRIDAAPAFLGIANVPRKAITMGIGTVKSAKRIVLLAWGGNKAEILKKTIEGDITSQVPATYLQEHNNTTFVLDKGASSELTRVKTPWLVTSCEWTDDLKSKAVVWLSELTKKPILKLTDKDYNNNGMSGLLTEEGTAYDLNIKMFNKLQHTITGWPGGKPNADDTNRPERATPEKKRVIIFSPHPDDDVISMGGTFDRLVEQGHEVHIAYQTSGNIAVSDEEALKFAEIAKSLNNNSNNTQAIIDFLNQKTDHNIDSLEVRQL
;
A
#
# COMPACT_ATOMS: atom_id res chain seq x y z
N MET A 1 7.72 20.94 20.13
CA MET A 1 8.68 19.88 19.72
C MET A 1 8.70 19.72 18.18
N LEU A 2 8.80 20.83 17.44
CA LEU A 2 8.72 20.87 15.97
C LEU A 2 9.69 21.95 15.44
N SER A 3 10.99 21.76 15.64
CA SER A 3 11.96 22.80 15.27
C SER A 3 13.28 22.25 14.74
N ASN A 4 13.27 21.15 13.97
CA ASN A 4 14.45 20.76 13.14
C ASN A 4 14.22 19.64 12.12
N ILE A 5 13.01 19.44 11.61
CA ILE A 5 12.82 18.64 10.38
C ILE A 5 12.92 19.64 9.23
N LYS A 6 13.88 19.49 8.31
CA LYS A 6 13.81 20.14 6.99
C LYS A 6 12.44 19.79 6.42
N GLN A 7 11.46 20.70 6.50
CA GLN A 7 10.09 20.42 6.11
C GLN A 7 10.08 20.09 4.62
N GLN A 8 10.01 18.80 4.30
CA GLN A 8 9.70 18.35 2.97
C GLN A 8 8.29 18.84 2.65
N ASP A 9 8.17 19.64 1.59
CA ASP A 9 6.94 20.22 1.09
C ASP A 9 6.38 19.34 -0.04
N ILE A 10 5.05 19.21 -0.10
CA ILE A 10 4.32 18.44 -1.11
C ILE A 10 3.77 19.32 -2.24
N THR A 11 4.09 20.62 -2.23
CA THR A 11 3.78 21.55 -3.31
C THR A 11 4.34 21.06 -4.63
N TYR A 12 3.48 21.05 -5.65
CA TYR A 12 3.80 20.58 -6.99
C TYR A 12 5.04 21.27 -7.57
N LYS A 13 5.91 20.46 -8.18
CA LYS A 13 7.05 20.89 -8.99
C LYS A 13 7.02 20.11 -10.30
N GLU A 14 7.51 20.70 -11.37
CA GLU A 14 7.62 19.99 -12.64
C GLU A 14 8.57 18.79 -12.51
N ALA A 15 8.13 17.63 -12.99
CA ALA A 15 8.87 16.37 -12.91
C ALA A 15 10.06 16.36 -13.87
N GLY A 16 11.07 15.54 -13.60
CA GLY A 16 12.18 15.31 -14.54
C GLY A 16 13.15 16.47 -14.72
N LYS A 17 13.03 17.56 -13.94
CA LYS A 17 13.87 18.76 -14.09
C LYS A 17 15.32 18.60 -13.69
N PHE A 18 15.59 17.71 -12.73
CA PHE A 18 16.92 17.52 -12.16
C PHE A 18 17.50 16.19 -12.64
N GLU A 19 18.84 16.09 -12.72
CA GLU A 19 19.53 14.87 -13.14
C GLU A 19 19.08 13.63 -12.34
N ASP A 20 18.92 13.78 -11.02
CA ASP A 20 18.48 12.71 -10.12
C ASP A 20 17.02 12.27 -10.34
N THR A 21 16.20 13.09 -10.99
CA THR A 21 14.77 12.82 -11.27
C THR A 21 14.47 12.66 -12.75
N ARG A 22 15.48 12.65 -13.63
CA ARG A 22 15.34 12.74 -15.10
C ARG A 22 14.46 11.68 -15.77
N PHE A 23 14.24 10.54 -15.12
CA PHE A 23 13.35 9.47 -15.61
C PHE A 23 11.91 9.63 -15.14
N GLU A 24 11.65 10.50 -14.18
CA GLU A 24 10.34 10.70 -13.57
C GLU A 24 9.49 11.67 -14.40
N LYS A 25 8.30 11.23 -14.79
CA LYS A 25 7.30 12.00 -15.55
C LYS A 25 6.18 12.55 -14.69
N ILE A 26 6.14 12.19 -13.40
CA ILE A 26 5.20 12.72 -12.39
C ILE A 26 5.99 13.21 -11.18
N HIS A 27 5.59 14.37 -10.64
CA HIS A 27 6.17 14.86 -9.41
C HIS A 27 5.89 13.91 -8.26
N ASN A 28 6.94 13.51 -7.54
CA ASN A 28 6.80 12.65 -6.39
C ASN A 28 7.78 13.02 -5.27
N VAL A 29 7.32 12.83 -4.05
CA VAL A 29 8.02 13.14 -2.81
C VAL A 29 8.06 11.90 -1.93
N ILE A 30 9.24 11.61 -1.38
CA ILE A 30 9.50 10.40 -0.60
C ILE A 30 9.70 10.79 0.86
N PHE A 31 8.88 10.21 1.73
CA PHE A 31 8.93 10.40 3.17
C PHE A 31 9.47 9.16 3.88
N ASP A 32 10.05 9.37 5.06
CA ASP A 32 10.51 8.29 5.92
C ASP A 32 9.36 7.45 6.47
N THR A 33 8.22 8.10 6.78
CA THR A 33 7.03 7.45 7.33
C THR A 33 5.75 7.96 6.68
N SER A 34 4.76 7.09 6.53
CA SER A 34 3.43 7.47 6.04
C SER A 34 2.75 8.46 6.98
N THR A 35 3.00 8.40 8.30
CA THR A 35 2.44 9.35 9.26
C THR A 35 2.82 10.79 8.93
N GLN A 36 4.13 11.07 8.78
CA GLN A 36 4.61 12.43 8.49
C GLN A 36 4.00 12.97 7.19
N ALA A 37 3.96 12.12 6.16
CA ALA A 37 3.37 12.45 4.88
C ALA A 37 1.87 12.77 4.99
N SER A 38 1.12 11.95 5.73
CA SER A 38 -0.32 12.14 5.95
C SER A 38 -0.63 13.45 6.67
N LEU A 39 0.18 13.85 7.66
CA LEU A 39 0.01 15.12 8.36
C LEU A 39 0.14 16.32 7.41
N LEU A 40 1.12 16.30 6.51
CA LEU A 40 1.32 17.37 5.53
C LEU A 40 0.17 17.48 4.53
N VAL A 41 -0.34 16.33 4.07
CA VAL A 41 -1.50 16.30 3.17
C VAL A 41 -2.75 16.81 3.88
N ALA A 42 -2.96 16.44 5.16
CA ALA A 42 -4.06 16.98 5.97
C ALA A 42 -3.94 18.50 6.15
N HIS A 43 -2.72 19.02 6.38
CA HIS A 43 -2.48 20.46 6.46
C HIS A 43 -2.73 21.19 5.13
N GLU A 44 -2.38 20.61 3.98
CA GLU A 44 -2.70 21.19 2.65
C GLU A 44 -4.22 21.28 2.45
N ILE A 45 -4.96 20.20 2.78
CA ILE A 45 -6.43 20.19 2.70
C ILE A 45 -7.04 21.21 3.66
N ALA A 46 -6.57 21.26 4.92
CA ALA A 46 -7.06 22.22 5.91
C ALA A 46 -6.80 23.68 5.50
N THR A 47 -5.65 23.94 4.88
CA THR A 47 -5.32 25.28 4.34
C THR A 47 -6.28 25.64 3.21
N LEU A 48 -6.52 24.72 2.28
CA LEU A 48 -7.47 24.94 1.18
C LEU A 48 -8.89 25.22 1.69
N ILE A 49 -9.35 24.50 2.71
CA ILE A 49 -10.66 24.73 3.34
C ILE A 49 -10.75 26.16 3.90
N LYS A 50 -9.74 26.58 4.67
CA LYS A 50 -9.66 27.93 5.27
C LYS A 50 -9.60 29.03 4.20
N ASP A 51 -8.81 28.82 3.14
CA ASP A 51 -8.70 29.78 2.04
C ASP A 51 -10.03 29.95 1.30
N LYS A 52 -10.76 28.85 1.09
CA LYS A 52 -12.08 28.86 0.46
C LYS A 52 -13.14 29.52 1.34
N GLU A 53 -13.09 29.25 2.64
CA GLU A 53 -13.95 29.89 3.64
C GLU A 53 -13.75 31.41 3.67
N ALA A 54 -12.49 31.87 3.71
CA ALA A 54 -12.15 33.29 3.68
C ALA A 54 -12.67 34.01 2.41
N LEU A 55 -12.82 33.27 1.31
CA LEU A 55 -13.38 33.75 0.05
C LEU A 55 -14.90 33.59 -0.06
N ASN A 56 -15.58 33.09 0.98
CA ASN A 56 -17.00 32.73 0.98
C ASN A 56 -17.37 31.80 -0.18
N LYS A 57 -16.51 30.81 -0.46
CA LYS A 57 -16.72 29.79 -1.50
C LYS A 57 -16.74 28.40 -0.88
N PHE A 58 -17.46 27.49 -1.51
CA PHE A 58 -17.36 26.08 -1.18
C PHE A 58 -15.96 25.54 -1.50
N CYS A 59 -15.45 24.68 -0.62
CA CYS A 59 -14.28 23.87 -0.86
C CYS A 59 -14.72 22.49 -1.36
N VAL A 60 -14.44 22.19 -2.63
CA VAL A 60 -14.89 20.93 -3.25
C VAL A 60 -13.78 19.89 -3.23
N LEU A 61 -13.95 18.83 -2.45
CA LEU A 61 -12.96 17.79 -2.21
C LEU A 61 -13.37 16.45 -2.83
N GLY A 62 -12.50 15.89 -3.67
CA GLY A 62 -12.54 14.50 -4.10
C GLY A 62 -11.82 13.61 -3.09
N LEU A 63 -12.49 12.60 -2.55
CA LEU A 63 -11.98 11.75 -1.47
C LEU A 63 -11.83 10.28 -1.89
N ALA A 64 -10.83 9.62 -1.34
CA ALA A 64 -10.53 8.21 -1.56
C ALA A 64 -10.78 7.38 -0.29
N THR A 65 -10.99 6.08 -0.45
CA THR A 65 -11.11 5.13 0.66
C THR A 65 -9.85 4.25 0.78
N GLY A 66 -9.91 3.23 1.65
CA GLY A 66 -8.84 2.27 1.86
C GLY A 66 -7.82 2.73 2.91
N SER A 67 -6.80 1.91 3.14
CA SER A 67 -5.87 2.10 4.26
C SER A 67 -4.95 3.32 4.12
N SER A 68 -4.71 3.80 2.90
CA SER A 68 -3.75 4.87 2.64
C SER A 68 -4.17 6.25 3.15
N PRO A 69 -5.44 6.69 2.98
CA PRO A 69 -5.91 7.99 3.48
C PRO A 69 -6.32 8.04 4.97
N ILE A 70 -6.43 6.91 5.70
CA ILE A 70 -6.94 6.88 7.09
C ILE A 70 -6.25 7.92 7.97
N LYS A 71 -4.91 7.98 7.97
CA LYS A 71 -4.15 8.94 8.78
C LYS A 71 -4.35 10.40 8.38
N VAL A 72 -4.70 10.67 7.12
CA VAL A 72 -5.07 12.02 6.69
C VAL A 72 -6.41 12.40 7.33
N TYR A 73 -7.38 11.50 7.34
CA TYR A 73 -8.68 11.74 7.98
C TYR A 73 -8.59 11.88 9.49
N GLU A 74 -7.83 11.01 10.17
CA GLU A 74 -7.57 11.14 11.62
C GLU A 74 -7.01 12.52 11.98
N GLU A 75 -6.06 13.02 11.20
CA GLU A 75 -5.47 14.33 11.45
C GLU A 75 -6.42 15.49 11.13
N LEU A 76 -7.23 15.40 10.07
CA LEU A 76 -8.28 16.38 9.77
C LEU A 76 -9.32 16.44 10.89
N VAL A 77 -9.72 15.29 11.44
CA VAL A 77 -10.61 15.18 12.60
C VAL A 77 -9.98 15.81 13.84
N ARG A 78 -8.69 15.57 14.07
CA ARG A 78 -7.94 16.21 15.16
C ARG A 78 -7.95 17.74 15.01
N MET A 79 -7.61 18.26 13.83
CA MET A 79 -7.64 19.71 13.56
C MET A 79 -9.04 20.32 13.73
N HIS A 80 -10.11 19.58 13.39
CA HIS A 80 -11.47 20.03 13.66
C HIS A 80 -11.74 20.16 15.17
N LYS A 81 -11.47 19.09 15.92
CA LYS A 81 -11.76 19.00 17.37
C LYS A 81 -10.89 19.92 18.22
N GLU A 82 -9.63 20.12 17.83
CA GLU A 82 -8.62 20.79 18.66
C GLU A 82 -8.25 22.19 18.16
N GLU A 83 -8.36 22.47 16.85
CA GLU A 83 -7.85 23.70 16.22
C GLU A 83 -8.96 24.52 15.54
N GLY A 84 -10.21 24.06 15.58
CA GLY A 84 -11.36 24.78 15.06
C GLY A 84 -11.47 24.81 13.53
N LEU A 85 -10.89 23.82 12.83
CA LEU A 85 -11.11 23.65 11.39
C LEU A 85 -12.58 23.27 11.12
N SER A 86 -13.36 24.10 10.43
CA SER A 86 -14.75 23.79 10.08
C SER A 86 -14.88 23.16 8.69
N PHE A 87 -15.81 22.20 8.57
CA PHE A 87 -16.23 21.54 7.34
C PHE A 87 -17.60 22.01 6.86
N ALA A 88 -18.21 23.02 7.50
CA ALA A 88 -19.54 23.50 7.16
C ALA A 88 -19.65 24.04 5.71
N ASN A 89 -18.55 24.54 5.14
CA ASN A 89 -18.45 25.02 3.75
C ASN A 89 -17.77 24.00 2.80
N VAL A 90 -17.61 22.75 3.22
CA VAL A 90 -16.98 21.69 2.43
C VAL A 90 -18.03 20.86 1.72
N ILE A 91 -17.74 20.52 0.45
CA ILE A 91 -18.52 19.58 -0.36
C ILE A 91 -17.61 18.44 -0.77
N THR A 92 -18.00 17.20 -0.52
CA THR A 92 -17.17 16.03 -0.81
C THR A 92 -17.77 15.18 -1.91
N PHE A 93 -16.91 14.59 -2.74
CA PHE A 93 -17.24 13.58 -3.74
C PHE A 93 -16.29 12.39 -3.61
N ASN A 94 -16.81 11.23 -3.24
CA ASN A 94 -16.01 10.00 -3.18
C ASN A 94 -15.79 9.40 -4.57
N LEU A 95 -14.62 8.79 -4.77
CA LEU A 95 -14.26 8.15 -6.04
C LEU A 95 -15.24 7.06 -6.47
N ASP A 96 -15.70 6.25 -5.53
CA ASP A 96 -16.38 5.01 -5.85
C ASP A 96 -17.26 4.48 -4.70
N GLU A 97 -18.09 3.49 -5.06
CA GLU A 97 -18.77 2.58 -4.14
C GLU A 97 -18.96 1.22 -4.85
N TYR A 98 -18.93 0.13 -4.08
CA TYR A 98 -19.25 -1.21 -4.61
C TYR A 98 -20.69 -1.29 -5.16
N TYR A 99 -20.94 -2.19 -6.12
CA TYR A 99 -22.26 -2.35 -6.74
C TYR A 99 -22.63 -3.83 -6.99
N PRO A 100 -23.76 -4.31 -6.45
CA PRO A 100 -24.58 -3.65 -5.44
C PRO A 100 -23.87 -3.58 -4.08
N MET A 101 -24.19 -2.57 -3.26
CA MET A 101 -23.69 -2.44 -1.90
C MET A 101 -24.68 -1.66 -1.02
N ASP A 102 -25.00 -2.20 0.15
CA ASP A 102 -25.80 -1.51 1.16
C ASP A 102 -24.92 -0.59 2.02
N ARG A 103 -25.43 0.59 2.38
CA ARG A 103 -24.69 1.61 3.15
C ARG A 103 -24.38 1.20 4.59
N SER A 104 -25.16 0.26 5.14
CA SER A 104 -24.93 -0.29 6.48
C SER A 104 -23.89 -1.40 6.51
N ASN A 105 -23.49 -1.93 5.35
CA ASN A 105 -22.45 -2.92 5.27
C ASN A 105 -21.11 -2.29 5.69
N ILE A 106 -20.37 -2.96 6.59
CA ILE A 106 -19.10 -2.48 7.12
C ILE A 106 -18.00 -2.33 6.05
N GLN A 107 -18.13 -3.05 4.93
CA GLN A 107 -17.23 -2.96 3.78
C GLN A 107 -17.67 -1.94 2.74
N SER A 108 -18.81 -1.25 2.95
CA SER A 108 -19.22 -0.16 2.08
C SER A 108 -18.32 1.06 2.26
N TYR A 109 -18.08 1.78 1.18
CA TYR A 109 -17.31 3.03 1.24
C TYR A 109 -18.10 4.14 1.91
N HIS A 110 -19.43 4.06 1.92
CA HIS A 110 -20.28 4.85 2.80
C HIS A 110 -19.91 4.64 4.28
N TYR A 111 -19.93 3.41 4.79
CA TYR A 111 -19.59 3.11 6.18
C TYR A 111 -18.17 3.58 6.51
N PHE A 112 -17.19 3.25 5.66
CA PHE A 112 -15.79 3.66 5.83
C PHE A 112 -15.63 5.18 6.03
N MET A 113 -16.29 5.98 5.18
CA MET A 113 -16.15 7.44 5.25
C MET A 113 -16.81 8.05 6.49
N HIS A 114 -17.92 7.48 6.95
CA HIS A 114 -18.57 7.89 8.20
C HIS A 114 -17.70 7.53 9.40
N GLU A 115 -17.17 6.31 9.44
CA GLU A 115 -16.29 5.83 10.51
C GLU A 115 -15.03 6.70 10.66
N HIS A 116 -14.38 7.05 9.55
CA HIS A 116 -13.08 7.72 9.59
C HIS A 116 -13.14 9.25 9.52
N LEU A 117 -14.23 9.85 9.03
CA LEU A 117 -14.29 11.30 8.81
C LEU A 117 -15.65 11.92 9.16
N PHE A 118 -16.72 11.54 8.46
CA PHE A 118 -17.94 12.36 8.41
C PHE A 118 -18.70 12.43 9.74
N ASP A 119 -18.65 11.38 10.58
CA ASP A 119 -19.31 11.42 11.90
C ASP A 119 -18.52 12.20 12.96
N HIS A 120 -17.32 12.70 12.60
CA HIS A 120 -16.40 13.34 13.53
C HIS A 120 -16.14 14.82 13.23
N VAL A 121 -16.79 15.38 12.21
CA VAL A 121 -16.65 16.77 11.75
C VAL A 121 -18.02 17.41 11.51
N ASP A 122 -18.07 18.74 11.42
CA ASP A 122 -19.28 19.54 11.22
C ASP A 122 -19.69 19.70 9.74
N ILE A 123 -19.41 18.69 8.90
CA ILE A 123 -19.86 18.70 7.50
C ILE A 123 -21.38 18.53 7.42
N LEU A 124 -22.02 19.27 6.51
CA LEU A 124 -23.47 19.15 6.30
C LEU A 124 -23.79 17.84 5.53
N PRO A 125 -24.77 17.03 5.96
CA PRO A 125 -25.10 15.77 5.29
C PRO A 125 -25.41 15.89 3.79
N GLU A 126 -26.06 16.97 3.37
CA GLU A 126 -26.38 17.25 1.96
C GLU A 126 -25.15 17.53 1.08
N ASN A 127 -24.01 17.85 1.70
CA ASN A 127 -22.74 18.12 1.04
C ASN A 127 -21.87 16.86 0.90
N ILE A 128 -22.30 15.72 1.47
CA ILE A 128 -21.64 14.43 1.33
C ILE A 128 -22.15 13.72 0.07
N ASN A 129 -21.25 13.38 -0.86
CA ASN A 129 -21.60 12.69 -2.10
C ASN A 129 -20.79 11.41 -2.27
N ILE A 130 -21.43 10.28 -2.01
CA ILE A 130 -20.86 8.94 -2.25
C ILE A 130 -21.71 8.23 -3.30
N PRO A 131 -21.13 7.55 -4.29
CA PRO A 131 -21.90 6.77 -5.26
C PRO A 131 -22.87 5.79 -4.56
N ASN A 132 -24.09 5.68 -5.06
CA ASN A 132 -25.14 4.90 -4.40
C ASN A 132 -25.15 3.45 -4.86
N GLY A 133 -24.57 2.55 -4.07
CA GLY A 133 -24.50 1.12 -4.34
C GLY A 133 -25.85 0.38 -4.43
N THR A 134 -26.96 1.02 -4.04
CA THR A 134 -28.31 0.43 -4.07
C THR A 134 -29.18 0.90 -5.24
N ILE A 135 -28.64 1.73 -6.15
CA ILE A 135 -29.40 2.24 -7.30
C ILE A 135 -29.86 1.11 -8.22
N SER A 136 -31.07 1.24 -8.75
CA SER A 136 -31.60 0.28 -9.72
C SER A 136 -30.71 0.23 -10.97
N ASN A 137 -30.62 -0.94 -11.62
CA ASN A 137 -29.84 -1.07 -12.84
C ASN A 137 -30.42 -0.24 -14.02
N GLU A 138 -31.72 0.09 -13.97
CA GLU A 138 -32.40 0.92 -14.97
C GLU A 138 -31.99 2.40 -14.84
N ASP A 139 -31.84 2.89 -13.61
CA ASP A 139 -31.48 4.29 -13.32
C ASP A 139 -29.97 4.53 -13.29
N LEU A 140 -29.17 3.47 -13.22
CA LEU A 140 -27.72 3.51 -13.00
C LEU A 140 -26.97 4.43 -13.99
N TYR A 141 -27.35 4.41 -15.27
CA TYR A 141 -26.71 5.25 -16.28
C TYR A 141 -26.99 6.74 -16.04
N GLN A 142 -28.25 7.09 -15.78
CA GLN A 142 -28.63 8.47 -15.49
C GLN A 142 -28.02 8.95 -14.18
N TYR A 143 -27.99 8.08 -13.15
CA TYR A 143 -27.34 8.37 -11.87
C TYR A 143 -25.87 8.77 -12.04
N CYS A 144 -25.12 8.04 -12.89
CA CYS A 144 -23.73 8.37 -13.17
C CYS A 144 -23.57 9.75 -13.85
N ILE A 145 -24.49 10.11 -14.76
CA ILE A 145 -24.53 11.44 -15.39
C ILE A 145 -24.84 12.52 -14.35
N ASP A 146 -25.81 12.28 -13.47
CA ASP A 146 -26.21 13.24 -12.44
C ASP A 146 -25.08 13.50 -11.45
N TYR A 147 -24.28 12.46 -11.13
CA TYR A 147 -23.08 12.59 -10.30
C TYR A 147 -22.04 13.54 -10.94
N GLU A 148 -21.76 13.37 -12.24
CA GLU A 148 -20.89 14.26 -13.02
C GLU A 148 -21.42 15.69 -13.07
N MET A 149 -22.72 15.86 -13.30
CA MET A 149 -23.36 17.17 -13.36
C MET A 149 -23.33 17.88 -12.01
N LYS A 150 -23.46 17.14 -10.91
CA LYS A 150 -23.33 17.68 -9.55
C LYS A 150 -21.90 18.16 -9.27
N ILE A 151 -20.87 17.44 -9.71
CA ILE A 151 -19.47 17.91 -9.61
C ILE A 151 -19.30 19.22 -10.39
N LYS A 152 -19.83 19.27 -11.62
CA LYS A 152 -19.73 20.46 -12.48
C LYS A 152 -20.51 21.66 -11.95
N SER A 153 -21.65 21.47 -11.30
CA SER A 153 -22.45 22.57 -10.75
C SER A 153 -21.74 23.31 -9.62
N PHE A 154 -20.81 22.66 -8.91
CA PHE A 154 -19.92 23.29 -7.94
C PHE A 154 -18.60 23.83 -8.53
N GLY A 155 -18.45 23.81 -9.86
CA GLY A 155 -17.27 24.33 -10.54
C GLY A 155 -16.09 23.36 -10.60
N GLY A 156 -16.35 22.06 -10.42
CA GLY A 156 -15.33 21.00 -10.41
C GLY A 156 -14.65 20.82 -9.06
N LEU A 157 -13.71 19.87 -9.01
CA LEU A 157 -12.98 19.51 -7.79
C LEU A 157 -11.80 20.47 -7.56
N ASP A 158 -11.70 21.05 -6.37
CA ASP A 158 -10.55 21.88 -5.99
C ASP A 158 -9.33 21.01 -5.64
N PHE A 159 -9.58 19.87 -5.00
CA PHE A 159 -8.57 18.91 -4.59
C PHE A 159 -9.11 17.49 -4.78
N GLN A 160 -8.26 16.57 -5.24
CA GLN A 160 -8.58 15.15 -5.33
C GLN A 160 -7.50 14.34 -4.62
N LEU A 161 -7.90 13.68 -3.54
CA LEU A 161 -7.09 12.68 -2.86
C LEU A 161 -7.27 11.33 -3.57
N LEU A 162 -6.17 10.64 -3.87
CA LEU A 162 -6.16 9.34 -4.53
C LEU A 162 -5.32 8.34 -3.75
N GLY A 163 -5.64 7.06 -3.93
CA GLY A 163 -4.73 5.94 -3.72
C GLY A 163 -4.39 5.28 -5.06
N ILE A 164 -3.48 4.31 -5.03
CA ILE A 164 -3.16 3.45 -6.19
C ILE A 164 -3.21 1.97 -5.80
N GLY A 165 -3.89 1.18 -6.63
CA GLY A 165 -3.90 -0.28 -6.52
C GLY A 165 -2.69 -0.94 -7.17
N ARG A 166 -2.48 -2.24 -6.92
CA ARG A 166 -1.35 -3.00 -7.50
C ARG A 166 -1.39 -3.09 -9.03
N THR A 167 -2.57 -2.91 -9.64
CA THR A 167 -2.76 -2.87 -11.10
C THR A 167 -2.60 -1.46 -11.68
N GLY A 168 -2.39 -0.44 -10.83
CA GLY A 168 -2.25 0.95 -11.26
C GLY A 168 -3.59 1.62 -11.50
N HIS A 169 -4.69 1.03 -11.00
CA HIS A 169 -5.99 1.68 -10.95
C HIS A 169 -5.99 2.86 -9.97
N ILE A 170 -6.82 3.86 -10.28
CA ILE A 170 -7.20 4.97 -9.41
C ILE A 170 -8.72 4.97 -9.25
N GLY A 171 -9.22 4.93 -8.02
CA GLY A 171 -10.56 4.39 -7.76
C GLY A 171 -10.72 3.00 -8.38
N PHE A 172 -11.88 2.66 -8.94
CA PHE A 172 -12.04 1.42 -9.73
C PHE A 172 -11.78 1.59 -11.22
N ASN A 173 -10.97 2.56 -11.65
CA ASN A 173 -10.54 2.64 -13.06
C ASN A 173 -9.52 1.54 -13.35
N GLU A 174 -10.01 0.34 -13.66
CA GLU A 174 -9.22 -0.86 -13.94
C GLU A 174 -8.40 -0.78 -15.24
N PRO A 175 -7.37 -1.63 -15.42
CA PRO A 175 -6.65 -1.77 -16.69
C PRO A 175 -7.60 -1.89 -17.90
N GLY A 176 -7.34 -1.06 -18.91
CA GLY A 176 -8.20 -0.89 -20.08
C GLY A 176 -9.15 0.31 -19.99
N SER A 177 -9.22 1.01 -18.85
CA SER A 177 -10.05 2.21 -18.71
C SER A 177 -9.63 3.34 -19.66
N HIS A 178 -10.62 3.98 -20.27
CA HIS A 178 -10.42 5.08 -21.21
C HIS A 178 -10.00 6.39 -20.52
N PHE A 179 -9.06 7.11 -21.12
CA PHE A 179 -8.51 8.36 -20.58
C PHE A 179 -9.54 9.47 -20.36
N ASN A 180 -10.61 9.51 -21.18
CA ASN A 180 -11.70 10.49 -21.12
C ASN A 180 -12.97 9.94 -20.46
N SER A 181 -12.86 8.82 -19.74
CA SER A 181 -14.00 8.23 -19.06
C SER A 181 -14.59 9.18 -18.01
N GLY A 182 -15.92 9.24 -17.95
CA GLY A 182 -16.67 9.82 -16.83
C GLY A 182 -17.09 8.75 -15.82
N THR A 183 -17.89 9.16 -14.84
CA THR A 183 -18.50 8.27 -13.84
C THR A 183 -19.30 7.16 -14.53
N ARG A 184 -19.09 5.92 -14.10
CA ARG A 184 -19.72 4.74 -14.72
C ARG A 184 -19.74 3.55 -13.77
N SER A 185 -20.57 2.56 -14.10
CA SER A 185 -20.40 1.21 -13.56
C SER A 185 -19.26 0.49 -14.27
N ILE A 186 -18.45 -0.23 -13.51
CA ILE A 186 -17.31 -1.01 -14.01
C ILE A 186 -17.29 -2.40 -13.36
N THR A 187 -16.84 -3.39 -14.11
CA THR A 187 -16.54 -4.73 -13.59
C THR A 187 -15.15 -4.71 -12.98
N LEU A 188 -15.03 -5.20 -11.75
CA LEU A 188 -13.77 -5.20 -11.02
C LEU A 188 -12.78 -6.22 -11.59
N ASP A 189 -11.51 -5.85 -11.64
CA ASP A 189 -10.44 -6.76 -12.06
C ASP A 189 -10.25 -7.90 -11.05
N HIS A 190 -9.77 -9.04 -11.53
CA HIS A 190 -9.52 -10.19 -10.67
C HIS A 190 -8.53 -9.88 -9.55
N ILE A 191 -7.46 -9.13 -9.83
CA ILE A 191 -6.45 -8.74 -8.84
C ILE A 191 -7.04 -7.79 -7.80
N THR A 192 -7.87 -6.83 -8.22
CA THR A 192 -8.60 -5.93 -7.31
C THR A 192 -9.50 -6.71 -6.35
N ARG A 193 -10.19 -7.74 -6.87
CA ARG A 193 -11.01 -8.61 -6.01
C ARG A 193 -10.18 -9.48 -5.07
N ILE A 194 -8.99 -9.94 -5.49
CA ILE A 194 -8.06 -10.65 -4.60
C ILE A 194 -7.58 -9.71 -3.47
N ASP A 195 -7.27 -8.45 -3.80
CA ASP A 195 -6.81 -7.46 -2.80
C ASP A 195 -7.88 -7.10 -1.79
N ALA A 196 -9.15 -7.06 -2.21
CA ALA A 196 -10.28 -6.82 -1.33
C ALA A 196 -10.72 -8.07 -0.54
N ALA A 197 -10.44 -9.28 -1.04
CA ALA A 197 -10.94 -10.54 -0.48
C ALA A 197 -10.72 -10.71 1.03
N PRO A 198 -9.57 -10.34 1.63
CA PRO A 198 -9.39 -10.45 3.08
C PRO A 198 -10.42 -9.64 3.89
N ALA A 199 -10.82 -8.46 3.39
CA ALA A 199 -11.83 -7.62 4.04
C ALA A 199 -13.24 -8.20 3.91
N PHE A 200 -13.49 -8.93 2.81
CA PHE A 200 -14.77 -9.59 2.53
C PHE A 200 -14.84 -11.05 3.00
N LEU A 201 -13.86 -11.52 3.78
CA LEU A 201 -13.76 -12.91 4.24
C LEU A 201 -13.77 -13.94 3.09
N GLY A 202 -13.25 -13.54 1.92
CA GLY A 202 -13.13 -14.39 0.74
C GLY A 202 -13.50 -13.69 -0.55
N ILE A 203 -12.90 -14.14 -1.66
CA ILE A 203 -13.12 -13.55 -2.98
C ILE A 203 -14.56 -13.73 -3.48
N ALA A 204 -15.28 -14.76 -3.01
CA ALA A 204 -16.67 -15.02 -3.40
C ALA A 204 -17.62 -13.89 -2.95
N ASN A 205 -17.31 -13.28 -1.80
CA ASN A 205 -18.11 -12.22 -1.18
C ASN A 205 -17.80 -10.83 -1.73
N VAL A 206 -16.67 -10.67 -2.45
CA VAL A 206 -16.31 -9.39 -3.07
C VAL A 206 -17.25 -9.12 -4.25
N PRO A 207 -17.95 -7.97 -4.25
CA PRO A 207 -18.80 -7.55 -5.36
C PRO A 207 -18.05 -7.60 -6.70
N ARG A 208 -18.79 -7.88 -7.78
CA ARG A 208 -18.21 -8.01 -9.12
C ARG A 208 -18.15 -6.67 -9.86
N LYS A 209 -18.90 -5.69 -9.42
CA LYS A 209 -18.97 -4.36 -10.02
C LYS A 209 -18.82 -3.28 -8.96
N ALA A 210 -18.53 -2.08 -9.42
CA ALA A 210 -18.58 -0.85 -8.65
C ALA A 210 -19.08 0.30 -9.52
N ILE A 211 -19.47 1.39 -8.88
CA ILE A 211 -19.65 2.69 -9.52
C ILE A 211 -18.39 3.50 -9.20
N THR A 212 -17.77 4.11 -10.20
CA THR A 212 -16.54 4.88 -10.02
C THR A 212 -16.55 6.15 -10.86
N MET A 213 -16.01 7.23 -10.32
CA MET A 213 -15.58 8.41 -11.08
C MET A 213 -14.59 7.99 -12.15
N GLY A 214 -14.71 8.56 -13.33
CA GLY A 214 -13.83 8.26 -14.45
C GLY A 214 -12.51 9.02 -14.40
N ILE A 215 -11.55 8.60 -15.23
CA ILE A 215 -10.23 9.25 -15.31
C ILE A 215 -10.35 10.71 -15.78
N GLY A 216 -11.27 10.99 -16.69
CA GLY A 216 -11.52 12.36 -17.18
C GLY A 216 -12.02 13.27 -16.05
N THR A 217 -12.90 12.75 -15.20
CA THR A 217 -13.43 13.43 -14.01
C THR A 217 -12.31 13.72 -13.01
N VAL A 218 -11.50 12.70 -12.68
CA VAL A 218 -10.36 12.84 -11.76
C VAL A 218 -9.34 13.87 -12.28
N LYS A 219 -8.97 13.80 -13.56
CA LYS A 219 -8.03 14.76 -14.18
C LYS A 219 -8.56 16.18 -14.26
N SER A 220 -9.88 16.39 -14.13
CA SER A 220 -10.45 17.74 -14.11
C SER A 220 -10.24 18.48 -12.79
N ALA A 221 -9.79 17.78 -11.73
CA ALA A 221 -9.47 18.40 -10.46
C ALA A 221 -8.33 19.42 -10.59
N LYS A 222 -8.37 20.51 -9.82
CA LYS A 222 -7.33 21.56 -9.87
C LYS A 222 -6.01 21.11 -9.24
N ARG A 223 -6.10 20.22 -8.25
CA ARG A 223 -4.97 19.67 -7.49
C ARG A 223 -5.21 18.18 -7.26
N ILE A 224 -4.22 17.35 -7.54
CA ILE A 224 -4.29 15.90 -7.27
C ILE A 224 -3.13 15.48 -6.36
N VAL A 225 -3.47 14.78 -5.28
CA VAL A 225 -2.49 14.17 -4.38
C VAL A 225 -2.77 12.67 -4.32
N LEU A 226 -1.78 11.86 -4.69
CA LEU A 226 -1.87 10.40 -4.63
C LEU A 226 -1.00 9.87 -3.50
N LEU A 227 -1.58 9.08 -2.60
CA LEU A 227 -0.89 8.44 -1.49
C LEU A 227 -0.53 6.99 -1.84
N ALA A 228 0.72 6.59 -1.61
CA ALA A 228 1.12 5.20 -1.80
C ALA A 228 2.17 4.75 -0.76
N TRP A 229 1.75 3.79 0.06
CA TRP A 229 2.56 3.20 1.13
C TRP A 229 2.86 1.72 0.86
N GLY A 230 4.05 1.27 1.24
CA GLY A 230 4.47 -0.13 1.22
C GLY A 230 5.15 -0.60 -0.09
N GLY A 231 6.05 -1.57 0.05
CA GLY A 231 6.82 -2.13 -1.07
C GLY A 231 5.99 -2.89 -2.11
N ASN A 232 4.79 -3.37 -1.74
CA ASN A 232 3.87 -4.04 -2.66
C ASN A 232 3.35 -3.13 -3.79
N LYS A 233 3.53 -1.79 -3.68
CA LYS A 233 3.18 -0.81 -4.72
C LYS A 233 4.38 -0.34 -5.54
N ALA A 234 5.60 -0.76 -5.21
CA ALA A 234 6.80 -0.17 -5.78
C ALA A 234 6.92 -0.38 -7.29
N GLU A 235 6.68 -1.61 -7.76
CA GLU A 235 6.77 -1.91 -9.19
C GLU A 235 5.75 -1.12 -10.03
N ILE A 236 4.51 -1.02 -9.54
CA ILE A 236 3.46 -0.31 -10.26
C ILE A 236 3.70 1.20 -10.24
N LEU A 237 4.19 1.75 -9.13
CA LEU A 237 4.59 3.15 -9.04
C LEU A 237 5.71 3.49 -9.99
N LYS A 238 6.72 2.63 -10.13
CA LYS A 238 7.77 2.80 -11.13
C LYS A 238 7.18 2.89 -12.54
N LYS A 239 6.28 1.96 -12.90
CA LYS A 239 5.59 1.98 -14.20
C LYS A 239 4.77 3.26 -14.39
N THR A 240 4.09 3.73 -13.34
CA THR A 240 3.27 4.94 -13.38
C THR A 240 4.10 6.23 -13.50
N ILE A 241 5.18 6.34 -12.73
CA ILE A 241 5.99 7.56 -12.62
C ILE A 241 7.01 7.65 -13.76
N GLU A 242 7.64 6.56 -14.15
CA GLU A 242 8.75 6.56 -15.14
C GLU A 242 8.34 6.00 -16.51
N GLY A 243 7.29 5.17 -16.56
CA GLY A 243 6.84 4.50 -17.78
C GLY A 243 6.04 5.38 -18.73
N ASP A 244 5.64 4.81 -19.86
CA ASP A 244 4.81 5.48 -20.86
C ASP A 244 3.33 5.45 -20.48
N ILE A 245 2.58 6.45 -20.97
CA ILE A 245 1.13 6.51 -20.80
C ILE A 245 0.48 5.32 -21.48
N THR A 246 -0.31 4.55 -20.73
CA THR A 246 -0.98 3.35 -21.22
C THR A 246 -2.27 3.07 -20.49
N SER A 247 -3.28 2.58 -21.21
CA SER A 247 -4.55 2.14 -20.61
C SER A 247 -4.39 0.94 -19.68
N GLN A 248 -3.31 0.17 -19.83
CA GLN A 248 -3.00 -0.96 -18.95
C GLN A 248 -2.59 -0.54 -17.54
N VAL A 249 -2.14 0.71 -17.36
CA VAL A 249 -1.79 1.30 -16.06
C VAL A 249 -2.48 2.66 -15.97
N PRO A 250 -3.77 2.71 -15.61
CA PRO A 250 -4.60 3.92 -15.66
C PRO A 250 -4.02 5.13 -14.93
N ALA A 251 -3.29 4.94 -13.83
CA ALA A 251 -2.60 6.01 -13.11
C ALA A 251 -1.57 6.77 -13.97
N THR A 252 -1.06 6.18 -15.06
CA THR A 252 -0.14 6.87 -16.00
C THR A 252 -0.80 8.07 -16.68
N TYR A 253 -2.12 8.10 -16.83
CA TYR A 253 -2.81 9.27 -17.38
C TYR A 253 -2.67 10.54 -16.53
N LEU A 254 -2.25 10.40 -15.26
CA LEU A 254 -1.94 11.53 -14.39
C LEU A 254 -0.64 12.26 -14.79
N GLN A 255 0.19 11.68 -15.65
CA GLN A 255 1.34 12.37 -16.27
C GLN A 255 0.94 13.62 -17.05
N GLU A 256 -0.29 13.67 -17.57
CA GLU A 256 -0.81 14.81 -18.34
C GLU A 256 -1.47 15.87 -17.46
N HIS A 257 -1.40 15.74 -16.13
CA HIS A 257 -1.97 16.70 -15.20
C HIS A 257 -0.91 17.65 -14.65
N ASN A 258 -1.19 18.95 -14.76
CA ASN A 258 -0.21 20.01 -14.45
C ASN A 258 -0.02 20.28 -12.95
N ASN A 259 -0.73 19.58 -12.06
CA ASN A 259 -0.69 19.81 -10.61
C ASN A 259 -0.95 18.53 -9.81
N THR A 260 -0.23 17.47 -10.17
CA THR A 260 -0.30 16.16 -9.51
C THR A 260 0.97 15.87 -8.73
N THR A 261 0.82 15.43 -7.48
CA THR A 261 1.95 15.01 -6.63
C THR A 261 1.70 13.63 -6.05
N PHE A 262 2.66 12.73 -6.23
CA PHE A 262 2.65 11.40 -5.62
C PHE A 262 3.44 11.45 -4.32
N VAL A 263 2.81 11.02 -3.23
CA VAL A 263 3.38 11.03 -1.88
C VAL A 263 3.66 9.59 -1.49
N LEU A 264 4.94 9.27 -1.37
CA LEU A 264 5.44 7.90 -1.24
C LEU A 264 6.19 7.71 0.07
N ASP A 265 6.19 6.48 0.60
CA ASP A 265 7.17 6.06 1.60
C ASP A 265 8.41 5.41 0.95
N LYS A 266 9.41 5.05 1.75
CA LYS A 266 10.62 4.34 1.28
C LYS A 266 10.30 3.00 0.61
N GLY A 267 9.29 2.28 1.09
CA GLY A 267 8.89 1.00 0.52
C GLY A 267 8.32 1.18 -0.90
N ALA A 268 7.35 2.07 -1.04
CA ALA A 268 6.66 2.39 -2.28
C ALA A 268 7.58 3.02 -3.34
N SER A 269 8.63 3.74 -2.92
CA SER A 269 9.60 4.33 -3.83
C SER A 269 10.79 3.42 -4.17
N SER A 270 10.88 2.22 -3.58
CA SER A 270 12.07 1.37 -3.66
C SER A 270 12.48 0.93 -5.08
N GLU A 271 11.53 0.88 -6.00
CA GLU A 271 11.74 0.51 -7.41
C GLU A 271 12.03 1.68 -8.34
N LEU A 272 11.84 2.94 -7.89
CA LEU A 272 12.19 4.12 -8.68
C LEU A 272 13.67 4.11 -9.00
N THR A 273 14.04 4.50 -10.21
CA THR A 273 15.41 4.45 -10.74
C THR A 273 16.37 5.22 -9.84
N ARG A 274 15.97 6.38 -9.32
CA ARG A 274 16.79 7.18 -8.39
C ARG A 274 17.02 6.54 -7.02
N VAL A 275 16.21 5.55 -6.64
CA VAL A 275 16.31 4.82 -5.36
C VAL A 275 16.94 3.44 -5.56
N LYS A 276 16.48 2.69 -6.57
CA LYS A 276 16.95 1.35 -6.87
C LYS A 276 18.37 1.36 -7.44
N THR A 277 18.63 2.28 -8.37
CA THR A 277 19.87 2.35 -9.16
C THR A 277 20.34 3.81 -9.27
N PRO A 278 20.67 4.47 -8.16
CA PRO A 278 20.98 5.91 -8.13
C PRO A 278 22.18 6.29 -9.02
N TRP A 279 23.10 5.36 -9.26
CA TRP A 279 24.26 5.55 -10.15
C TRP A 279 23.87 5.74 -11.63
N LEU A 280 22.63 5.40 -12.00
CA LEU A 280 22.11 5.66 -13.35
C LEU A 280 21.63 7.09 -13.53
N VAL A 281 21.51 7.90 -12.48
CA VAL A 281 20.98 9.27 -12.55
C VAL A 281 21.96 10.31 -12.03
N THR A 282 22.77 9.98 -11.04
CA THR A 282 23.73 10.91 -10.44
C THR A 282 25.01 10.21 -10.01
N SER A 283 26.04 10.99 -9.70
CA SER A 283 27.23 10.48 -9.03
C SER A 283 26.88 10.13 -7.58
N CYS A 284 27.25 8.93 -7.14
CA CYS A 284 26.95 8.44 -5.79
C CYS A 284 28.21 8.34 -4.94
N GLU A 285 28.07 8.56 -3.64
CA GLU A 285 29.04 8.07 -2.67
C GLU A 285 28.83 6.56 -2.50
N TRP A 286 29.86 5.76 -2.83
CA TRP A 286 29.77 4.31 -2.81
C TRP A 286 29.97 3.74 -1.41
N THR A 287 28.87 3.60 -0.67
CA THR A 287 28.86 2.83 0.58
C THR A 287 28.95 1.33 0.30
N ASP A 288 29.39 0.53 1.29
CA ASP A 288 29.48 -0.94 1.14
C ASP A 288 28.14 -1.58 0.78
N ASP A 289 27.04 -1.02 1.26
CA ASP A 289 25.68 -1.48 0.92
C ASP A 289 25.30 -1.12 -0.51
N LEU A 290 25.64 0.10 -0.96
CA LEU A 290 25.38 0.51 -2.34
C LEU A 290 26.22 -0.31 -3.33
N LYS A 291 27.48 -0.60 -2.99
CA LYS A 291 28.37 -1.50 -3.74
C LYS A 291 27.73 -2.90 -3.85
N SER A 292 27.27 -3.47 -2.74
CA SER A 292 26.59 -4.77 -2.75
C SER A 292 25.33 -4.76 -3.61
N LYS A 293 24.48 -3.75 -3.45
CA LYS A 293 23.26 -3.59 -4.25
C LYS A 293 23.57 -3.52 -5.75
N ALA A 294 24.56 -2.72 -6.14
CA ALA A 294 24.94 -2.50 -7.54
C ALA A 294 25.49 -3.77 -8.21
N VAL A 295 26.38 -4.49 -7.53
CA VAL A 295 26.98 -5.73 -8.06
C VAL A 295 25.94 -6.84 -8.21
N VAL A 296 25.07 -7.02 -7.21
CA VAL A 296 23.97 -8.00 -7.28
C VAL A 296 23.00 -7.63 -8.41
N TRP A 297 22.59 -6.36 -8.49
CA TRP A 297 21.74 -5.88 -9.58
C TRP A 297 22.36 -6.12 -10.97
N LEU A 298 23.67 -5.86 -11.12
CA LEU A 298 24.38 -6.09 -12.38
C LEU A 298 24.45 -7.58 -12.74
N SER A 299 24.68 -8.43 -11.74
CA SER A 299 24.68 -9.89 -11.88
C SER A 299 23.33 -10.39 -12.40
N GLU A 300 22.24 -9.93 -11.81
CA GLU A 300 20.87 -10.29 -12.21
C GLU A 300 20.54 -9.77 -13.62
N LEU A 301 20.87 -8.50 -13.89
CA LEU A 301 20.61 -7.86 -15.18
C LEU A 301 21.32 -8.57 -16.34
N THR A 302 22.60 -8.91 -16.14
CA THR A 302 23.42 -9.58 -17.16
C THR A 302 23.23 -11.10 -17.19
N LYS A 303 22.52 -11.66 -16.19
CA LYS A 303 22.41 -13.11 -15.95
C LYS A 303 23.78 -13.80 -15.87
N LYS A 304 24.78 -13.10 -15.33
CA LYS A 304 26.14 -13.62 -15.10
C LYS A 304 26.38 -13.77 -13.61
N PRO A 305 27.08 -14.81 -13.15
CA PRO A 305 27.61 -14.84 -11.78
C PRO A 305 28.52 -13.64 -11.52
N ILE A 306 28.56 -13.15 -10.27
CA ILE A 306 29.37 -12.00 -9.86
C ILE A 306 30.82 -12.11 -10.33
N LEU A 307 31.45 -13.28 -10.17
CA LEU A 307 32.85 -13.50 -10.58
C LEU A 307 33.09 -13.43 -12.11
N LYS A 308 32.04 -13.43 -12.93
CA LYS A 308 32.11 -13.32 -14.40
C LYS A 308 31.75 -11.92 -14.92
N LEU A 309 31.48 -10.96 -14.04
CA LEU A 309 31.24 -9.58 -14.44
C LEU A 309 32.56 -8.93 -14.90
N THR A 310 32.51 -8.22 -16.01
CA THR A 310 33.67 -7.57 -16.64
C THR A 310 33.59 -6.05 -16.49
N ASP A 311 34.71 -5.35 -16.65
CA ASP A 311 34.74 -3.88 -16.66
C ASP A 311 33.74 -3.30 -17.67
N LYS A 312 33.56 -3.96 -18.82
CA LYS A 312 32.56 -3.59 -19.83
C LYS A 312 31.13 -3.66 -19.29
N ASP A 313 30.81 -4.67 -18.48
CA ASP A 313 29.48 -4.82 -17.88
C ASP A 313 29.19 -3.66 -16.92
N TYR A 314 30.15 -3.28 -16.07
CA TYR A 314 30.00 -2.14 -15.16
C TYR A 314 29.89 -0.80 -15.92
N ASN A 315 30.80 -0.56 -16.88
CA ASN A 315 30.83 0.68 -17.65
C ASN A 315 29.57 0.90 -18.48
N ASN A 316 29.06 -0.16 -19.13
CA ASN A 316 27.84 -0.06 -19.94
C ASN A 316 26.57 0.19 -19.12
N ASN A 317 26.64 0.06 -17.78
CA ASN A 317 25.50 0.22 -16.88
C ASN A 317 25.73 1.34 -15.85
N GLY A 318 26.51 2.37 -16.21
CA GLY A 318 26.65 3.60 -15.42
C GLY A 318 27.51 3.45 -14.16
N MET A 319 28.29 2.37 -14.02
CA MET A 319 29.12 2.10 -12.83
C MET A 319 30.60 2.39 -13.04
N SER A 320 30.97 3.25 -13.99
CA SER A 320 32.37 3.67 -14.18
C SER A 320 32.95 4.37 -12.95
N GLY A 321 32.12 5.12 -12.21
CA GLY A 321 32.53 5.73 -10.94
C GLY A 321 32.91 4.71 -9.87
N LEU A 322 32.20 3.57 -9.81
CA LEU A 322 32.50 2.48 -8.87
C LEU A 322 33.86 1.84 -9.17
N LEU A 323 34.13 1.55 -10.45
CA LEU A 323 35.44 1.02 -10.85
C LEU A 323 36.57 2.01 -10.58
N THR A 324 36.32 3.31 -10.70
CA THR A 324 37.34 4.32 -10.40
C THR A 324 37.76 4.30 -8.92
N GLU A 325 36.85 3.98 -8.01
CA GLU A 325 37.12 3.88 -6.56
C GLU A 325 37.72 2.51 -6.17
N GLU A 326 37.19 1.42 -6.74
CA GLU A 326 37.53 0.04 -6.33
C GLU A 326 38.64 -0.61 -7.18
N GLY A 327 39.02 -0.01 -8.31
CA GLY A 327 40.01 -0.53 -9.24
C GLY A 327 39.37 -1.33 -10.39
N THR A 328 39.66 -2.63 -10.47
CA THR A 328 39.14 -3.47 -11.57
C THR A 328 37.85 -4.19 -11.17
N ALA A 329 37.05 -4.61 -12.15
CA ALA A 329 35.91 -5.49 -11.86
C ALA A 329 36.35 -6.78 -11.17
N TYR A 330 37.54 -7.30 -11.48
CA TYR A 330 38.08 -8.51 -10.88
C TYR A 330 38.20 -8.37 -9.35
N ASP A 331 38.85 -7.30 -8.88
CA ASP A 331 39.07 -7.08 -7.44
C ASP A 331 37.75 -6.87 -6.70
N LEU A 332 36.85 -6.06 -7.27
CA LEU A 332 35.52 -5.79 -6.73
C LEU A 332 34.68 -7.07 -6.64
N ASN A 333 34.68 -7.90 -7.69
CA ASN A 333 33.93 -9.14 -7.73
C ASN A 333 34.41 -10.13 -6.66
N ILE A 334 35.73 -10.22 -6.42
CA ILE A 334 36.30 -11.07 -5.37
C ILE A 334 35.89 -10.57 -3.99
N LYS A 335 35.97 -9.25 -3.73
CA LYS A 335 35.50 -8.67 -2.47
C LYS A 335 34.02 -9.00 -2.22
N MET A 336 33.18 -8.82 -3.23
CA MET A 336 31.75 -9.08 -3.12
C MET A 336 31.43 -10.57 -2.94
N PHE A 337 32.14 -11.43 -3.67
CA PHE A 337 32.01 -12.88 -3.52
C PHE A 337 32.37 -13.32 -2.10
N ASN A 338 33.48 -12.83 -1.53
CA ASN A 338 33.86 -13.12 -0.16
C ASN A 338 32.80 -12.62 0.84
N LYS A 339 32.26 -11.41 0.63
CA LYS A 339 31.16 -10.88 1.47
C LYS A 339 29.95 -11.81 1.48
N LEU A 340 29.52 -12.33 0.31
CA LEU A 340 28.42 -13.30 0.23
C LEU A 340 28.79 -14.67 0.80
N GLN A 341 30.00 -15.15 0.55
CA GLN A 341 30.47 -16.41 1.12
C GLN A 341 30.45 -16.36 2.66
N HIS A 342 30.85 -15.22 3.23
CA HIS A 342 30.87 -14.97 4.67
C HIS A 342 29.49 -15.04 5.32
N THR A 343 28.39 -14.76 4.59
CA THR A 343 27.03 -14.91 5.12
C THR A 343 26.57 -16.37 5.20
N ILE A 344 27.24 -17.29 4.51
CA ILE A 344 26.87 -18.71 4.50
C ILE A 344 27.43 -19.38 5.76
N THR A 345 26.55 -19.81 6.66
CA THR A 345 26.93 -20.48 7.90
C THR A 345 25.94 -21.59 8.27
N GLY A 346 26.46 -22.69 8.81
CA GLY A 346 25.66 -23.73 9.47
C GLY A 346 25.39 -23.43 10.95
N TRP A 347 25.86 -22.29 11.45
CA TRP A 347 25.76 -21.85 12.84
C TRP A 347 25.03 -20.50 12.90
N PRO A 348 23.69 -20.49 12.74
CA PRO A 348 22.90 -19.26 12.74
C PRO A 348 22.96 -18.50 14.08
N GLY A 349 23.19 -19.21 15.19
CA GLY A 349 23.41 -18.61 16.51
C GLY A 349 24.89 -18.30 16.82
N GLY A 350 25.78 -18.37 15.83
CA GLY A 350 27.23 -18.22 16.00
C GLY A 350 27.94 -19.51 16.42
N LYS A 351 29.14 -19.76 15.90
CA LYS A 351 29.91 -20.98 16.20
C LYS A 351 30.80 -20.78 17.43
N PRO A 352 30.68 -21.59 18.49
CA PRO A 352 31.54 -21.48 19.67
C PRO A 352 33.01 -21.81 19.33
N ASN A 353 33.95 -21.15 20.01
CA ASN A 353 35.39 -21.38 19.90
C ASN A 353 35.93 -21.31 18.45
N ALA A 354 35.28 -20.52 17.60
CA ALA A 354 35.70 -20.27 16.23
C ALA A 354 35.94 -18.77 16.01
N ASP A 355 36.80 -18.46 15.04
CA ASP A 355 36.94 -17.10 14.55
C ASP A 355 35.62 -16.64 13.90
N ASP A 356 35.06 -15.56 14.43
CA ASP A 356 33.82 -14.92 14.01
C ASP A 356 34.05 -13.57 13.31
N THR A 357 35.32 -13.18 13.05
CA THR A 357 35.70 -11.92 12.39
C THR A 357 34.88 -11.65 11.11
N ASN A 358 34.59 -12.71 10.36
CA ASN A 358 33.88 -12.67 9.08
C ASN A 358 32.56 -13.45 9.10
N ARG A 359 31.98 -13.72 10.28
CA ARG A 359 30.71 -14.44 10.39
C ARG A 359 29.56 -13.48 10.69
N PRO A 360 28.33 -13.81 10.26
CA PRO A 360 27.19 -12.91 10.44
C PRO A 360 26.78 -12.75 11.91
N GLU A 361 27.02 -13.78 12.74
CA GLU A 361 26.67 -13.76 14.15
C GLU A 361 27.88 -14.10 15.03
N ARG A 362 28.01 -13.36 16.13
CA ARG A 362 29.07 -13.48 17.14
C ARG A 362 29.11 -14.84 17.81
N ALA A 363 30.30 -15.33 18.14
CA ALA A 363 30.52 -16.60 18.83
C ALA A 363 30.06 -16.57 20.30
N THR A 364 30.11 -15.40 20.95
CA THR A 364 29.78 -15.27 22.38
C THR A 364 28.55 -14.38 22.62
N PRO A 365 27.65 -14.75 23.56
CA PRO A 365 27.65 -15.99 24.34
C PRO A 365 27.36 -17.23 23.48
N GLU A 366 27.84 -18.41 23.90
CA GLU A 366 27.66 -19.67 23.16
C GLU A 366 26.18 -20.04 23.01
N LYS A 367 25.40 -19.97 24.09
CA LYS A 367 23.94 -20.14 24.06
C LYS A 367 23.28 -18.78 24.13
N LYS A 368 22.24 -18.60 23.33
CA LYS A 368 21.56 -17.31 23.13
C LYS A 368 20.07 -17.50 23.29
N ARG A 369 19.41 -16.41 23.66
CA ARG A 369 17.96 -16.26 23.60
C ARG A 369 17.60 -15.64 22.26
N VAL A 370 16.77 -16.33 21.49
CA VAL A 370 16.35 -15.93 20.14
C VAL A 370 14.85 -15.75 20.15
N ILE A 371 14.36 -14.65 19.57
CA ILE A 371 12.95 -14.44 19.30
C ILE A 371 12.73 -14.45 17.78
N ILE A 372 11.83 -15.30 17.31
CA ILE A 372 11.41 -15.38 15.92
C ILE A 372 10.03 -14.72 15.82
N PHE A 373 9.92 -13.66 15.02
CA PHE A 373 8.64 -13.04 14.71
C PHE A 373 8.06 -13.74 13.48
N SER A 374 6.92 -14.41 13.66
CA SER A 374 6.24 -15.10 12.57
C SER A 374 4.91 -14.41 12.26
N PRO A 375 4.69 -13.93 11.02
CA PRO A 375 3.42 -13.32 10.64
C PRO A 375 2.24 -14.29 10.80
N HIS A 376 2.43 -15.58 10.46
CA HIS A 376 1.47 -16.67 10.62
C HIS A 376 2.12 -17.91 11.27
N PRO A 377 1.37 -18.80 11.96
CA PRO A 377 1.90 -20.05 12.51
C PRO A 377 2.53 -21.06 11.55
N ASP A 378 2.34 -20.90 10.24
CA ASP A 378 2.96 -21.79 9.25
C ASP A 378 4.26 -21.20 8.67
N ASP A 379 4.45 -19.88 8.77
CA ASP A 379 5.54 -19.17 8.10
C ASP A 379 6.90 -19.44 8.72
N ASP A 380 6.97 -19.62 10.04
CA ASP A 380 8.19 -19.97 10.77
C ASP A 380 8.71 -21.34 10.36
N VAL A 381 7.81 -22.30 10.16
CA VAL A 381 8.16 -23.66 9.69
C VAL A 381 8.48 -23.65 8.20
N ILE A 382 7.66 -23.03 7.36
CA ILE A 382 7.82 -23.07 5.89
C ILE A 382 9.01 -22.22 5.43
N SER A 383 9.19 -21.03 6.00
CA SER A 383 10.18 -20.06 5.53
C SER A 383 11.52 -20.14 6.27
N MET A 384 11.49 -20.51 7.56
CA MET A 384 12.69 -20.54 8.42
C MET A 384 12.94 -21.90 9.08
N GLY A 385 12.15 -22.94 8.79
CA GLY A 385 12.18 -24.21 9.53
C GLY A 385 13.56 -24.82 9.72
N GLY A 386 14.41 -24.83 8.70
CA GLY A 386 15.78 -25.36 8.81
C GLY A 386 16.72 -24.51 9.69
N THR A 387 16.54 -23.19 9.71
CA THR A 387 17.31 -22.30 10.60
C THR A 387 16.80 -22.41 12.03
N PHE A 388 15.47 -22.45 12.19
CA PHE A 388 14.80 -22.66 13.46
C PHE A 388 15.25 -23.96 14.12
N ASP A 389 15.16 -25.08 13.41
CA ASP A 389 15.59 -26.40 13.88
C ASP A 389 17.07 -26.38 14.29
N ARG A 390 17.93 -25.78 13.46
CA ARG A 390 19.36 -25.67 13.76
C ARG A 390 19.65 -24.87 15.02
N LEU A 391 18.91 -23.80 15.29
CA LEU A 391 19.04 -23.02 16.53
C LEU A 391 18.68 -23.87 17.77
N VAL A 392 17.63 -24.67 17.67
CA VAL A 392 17.21 -25.60 18.75
C VAL A 392 18.23 -26.72 18.94
N GLU A 393 18.70 -27.36 17.86
CA GLU A 393 19.76 -28.37 17.90
C GLU A 393 21.05 -27.85 18.53
N GLN A 394 21.37 -26.57 18.29
CA GLN A 394 22.53 -25.90 18.87
C GLN A 394 22.32 -25.48 20.34
N GLY A 395 21.15 -25.75 20.92
CA GLY A 395 20.83 -25.50 22.32
C GLY A 395 20.54 -24.04 22.65
N HIS A 396 20.17 -23.23 21.66
CA HIS A 396 19.67 -21.87 21.91
C HIS A 396 18.26 -21.93 22.50
N GLU A 397 17.91 -20.93 23.32
CA GLU A 397 16.57 -20.76 23.84
C GLU A 397 15.76 -19.97 22.80
N VAL A 398 14.93 -20.66 22.02
CA VAL A 398 14.18 -20.07 20.91
C VAL A 398 12.72 -19.87 21.31
N HIS A 399 12.24 -18.64 21.16
CA HIS A 399 10.84 -18.25 21.35
C HIS A 399 10.25 -17.81 20.02
N ILE A 400 9.01 -18.17 19.75
CA ILE A 400 8.28 -17.71 18.57
C ILE A 400 7.16 -16.79 19.01
N ALA A 401 7.09 -15.61 18.40
CA ALA A 401 6.02 -14.64 18.61
C ALA A 401 5.19 -14.54 17.33
N TYR A 402 4.01 -15.15 17.36
CA TYR A 402 3.05 -15.06 16.27
C TYR A 402 2.39 -13.68 16.26
N GLN A 403 2.46 -12.99 15.11
CA GLN A 403 1.95 -11.62 14.95
C GLN A 403 0.48 -11.59 14.52
N THR A 404 -0.18 -12.73 14.48
CA THR A 404 -1.62 -12.88 14.20
C THR A 404 -2.31 -13.58 15.37
N SER A 405 -3.56 -13.22 15.61
CA SER A 405 -4.42 -13.85 16.63
C SER A 405 -5.17 -15.08 16.12
N GLY A 406 -4.99 -15.48 14.85
CA GLY A 406 -5.68 -16.62 14.23
C GLY A 406 -7.17 -16.38 13.90
N ASN A 407 -7.75 -15.26 14.34
CA ASN A 407 -9.19 -14.96 14.23
C ASN A 407 -9.71 -14.72 12.78
N ILE A 408 -8.82 -14.61 11.80
CA ILE A 408 -9.15 -14.34 10.38
C ILE A 408 -8.80 -15.50 9.45
N ALA A 409 -8.32 -16.63 10.00
CA ALA A 409 -7.84 -17.75 9.20
C ALA A 409 -8.91 -18.81 8.91
N VAL A 410 -10.04 -18.79 9.62
CA VAL A 410 -11.12 -19.78 9.47
C VAL A 410 -12.40 -19.04 9.07
N SER A 411 -12.91 -19.33 7.87
CA SER A 411 -14.21 -18.80 7.43
C SER A 411 -15.35 -19.51 8.16
N ASP A 412 -16.51 -18.85 8.25
CA ASP A 412 -17.72 -19.48 8.78
C ASP A 412 -18.10 -20.74 7.99
N GLU A 413 -17.84 -20.77 6.67
CA GLU A 413 -18.04 -21.96 5.83
C GLU A 413 -17.14 -23.13 6.25
N GLU A 414 -15.86 -22.86 6.53
CA GLU A 414 -14.93 -23.92 6.92
C GLU A 414 -15.24 -24.40 8.34
N ALA A 415 -15.56 -23.48 9.27
CA ALA A 415 -16.05 -23.81 10.60
C ALA A 415 -17.34 -24.64 10.55
N LEU A 416 -18.30 -24.26 9.71
CA LEU A 416 -19.56 -24.98 9.52
C LEU A 416 -19.31 -26.40 9.00
N LYS A 417 -18.45 -26.53 7.98
CA LYS A 417 -18.05 -27.84 7.42
C LYS A 417 -17.40 -28.74 8.47
N PHE A 418 -16.50 -28.22 9.30
CA PHE A 418 -15.92 -28.98 10.41
C PHE A 418 -16.95 -29.34 11.47
N ALA A 419 -17.88 -28.44 11.81
CA ALA A 419 -18.96 -28.70 12.76
C ALA A 419 -19.94 -29.76 12.24
N GLU A 420 -20.27 -29.76 10.95
CA GLU A 420 -21.11 -30.76 10.29
C GLU A 420 -20.44 -32.15 10.29
N ILE A 421 -19.14 -32.20 9.97
CA ILE A 421 -18.35 -33.43 10.05
C ILE A 421 -18.30 -33.94 11.50
N ALA A 422 -18.04 -33.06 12.47
CA ALA A 422 -17.97 -33.41 13.89
C ALA A 422 -19.32 -33.96 14.39
N LYS A 423 -20.44 -33.35 13.99
CA LYS A 423 -21.79 -33.85 14.27
C LYS A 423 -22.03 -35.23 13.63
N SER A 424 -21.60 -35.42 12.39
CA SER A 424 -21.71 -36.73 11.71
C SER A 424 -20.90 -37.83 12.39
N LEU A 425 -19.77 -37.48 13.00
CA LEU A 425 -18.93 -38.42 13.76
C LEU A 425 -19.48 -38.67 15.17
N ASN A 426 -20.20 -37.72 15.75
CA ASN A 426 -20.70 -37.81 17.12
C ASN A 426 -22.12 -37.23 17.23
N ASN A 427 -23.13 -38.04 16.93
CA ASN A 427 -24.54 -37.63 16.82
C ASN A 427 -25.17 -37.03 18.10
N ASN A 428 -24.50 -37.10 19.26
CA ASN A 428 -25.02 -36.66 20.57
C ASN A 428 -24.37 -35.38 21.13
N SER A 429 -23.54 -34.65 20.37
CA SER A 429 -23.00 -33.38 20.85
C SER A 429 -23.98 -32.22 20.61
N ASN A 430 -24.72 -31.86 21.67
CA ASN A 430 -25.53 -30.62 21.69
C ASN A 430 -24.70 -29.37 21.35
N ASN A 431 -23.39 -29.41 21.61
CA ASN A 431 -22.47 -28.30 21.34
C ASN A 431 -22.28 -28.06 19.83
N THR A 432 -22.09 -29.11 19.02
CA THR A 432 -21.93 -28.95 17.56
C THR A 432 -23.21 -28.49 16.87
N GLN A 433 -24.39 -28.85 17.40
CA GLN A 433 -25.65 -28.36 16.86
C GLN A 433 -25.82 -26.86 17.10
N ALA A 434 -25.48 -26.37 18.30
CA ALA A 434 -25.52 -24.95 18.62
C ALA A 434 -24.57 -24.13 17.74
N ILE A 435 -23.37 -24.66 17.45
CA ILE A 435 -22.39 -24.03 16.54
C ILE A 435 -22.97 -23.93 15.12
N ILE A 436 -23.56 -25.02 14.59
CA ILE A 436 -24.19 -25.03 13.26
C ILE A 436 -25.36 -24.04 13.18
N ASP A 437 -26.23 -24.01 14.18
CA ASP A 437 -27.39 -23.12 14.19
C ASP A 437 -26.97 -21.64 14.30
N PHE A 438 -25.95 -21.36 15.12
CA PHE A 438 -25.37 -20.03 15.22
C PHE A 438 -24.78 -19.59 13.88
N LEU A 439 -23.89 -20.39 13.27
CA LEU A 439 -23.23 -20.04 12.01
C LEU A 439 -24.24 -19.83 10.86
N ASN A 440 -25.34 -20.59 10.82
CA ASN A 440 -26.39 -20.42 9.80
C ASN A 440 -27.26 -19.17 10.00
N GLN A 441 -27.35 -18.64 11.22
CA GLN A 441 -28.15 -17.44 11.55
C GLN A 441 -27.29 -16.19 11.71
N LYS A 442 -25.96 -16.36 11.76
CA LYS A 442 -24.98 -15.30 11.93
C LYS A 442 -25.08 -14.32 10.76
N THR A 443 -25.22 -13.05 11.09
CA THR A 443 -25.05 -11.95 10.13
C THR A 443 -23.62 -11.41 10.23
N ASP A 444 -23.17 -10.67 9.22
CA ASP A 444 -21.83 -10.05 9.16
C ASP A 444 -21.52 -9.15 10.38
N HIS A 445 -22.52 -8.77 11.17
CA HIS A 445 -22.40 -7.92 12.35
C HIS A 445 -22.35 -8.71 13.68
N ASN A 446 -22.52 -10.03 13.66
CA ASN A 446 -22.55 -10.84 14.87
C ASN A 446 -21.16 -11.35 15.25
N ILE A 447 -20.77 -11.10 16.50
CA ILE A 447 -19.54 -11.61 17.11
C ILE A 447 -19.67 -13.12 17.36
N ASP A 448 -18.65 -13.91 17.00
CA ASP A 448 -18.65 -15.36 17.20
C ASP A 448 -18.92 -15.76 18.65
N SER A 449 -19.78 -16.77 18.82
CA SER A 449 -20.07 -17.37 20.12
C SER A 449 -18.83 -18.03 20.70
N LEU A 450 -18.80 -18.24 22.03
CA LEU A 450 -17.65 -18.85 22.69
C LEU A 450 -17.40 -20.27 22.16
N GLU A 451 -18.48 -20.98 21.84
CA GLU A 451 -18.48 -22.34 21.32
C GLU A 451 -17.87 -22.41 19.91
N VAL A 452 -18.19 -21.45 19.03
CA VAL A 452 -17.61 -21.36 17.68
C VAL A 452 -16.09 -21.12 17.77
N ARG A 453 -15.64 -20.28 18.70
CA ARG A 453 -14.20 -19.99 18.89
C ARG A 453 -13.41 -21.13 19.51
N GLN A 454 -14.09 -22.12 20.07
CA GLN A 454 -13.50 -23.32 20.68
C GLN A 454 -13.63 -24.56 19.80
N LEU A 455 -14.29 -24.45 18.64
CA LEU A 455 -14.32 -25.48 17.60
C LEU A 455 -12.91 -25.70 17.05
#